data_AF-A0A7C5J3J3-F1
#
_entry.id   AF-A0A7C5J3J3-F1
#
_cell.length_a   1.000
_cell.length_b   1.000
_cell.length_c   1.000
_cell.angle_alpha   90.00
_cell.angle_beta   90.00
_cell.angle_gamma   90.00
#
_symmetry.space_group_name_H-M   'P 1'
#
loop_
_entity.id
_entity.type
_entity.pdbx_description
1 polymer ?
#
loop_
_entity_poly.entity_id
_entity_poly.type
_entity_poly.pdbx_seq_one_letter_code
_entity_poly.pdbx_strand_id
1 'polypeptide(L)'
;MPMDEYGIHPSAELRALFAPHAVPTQGQSIDRAIVIFLGLDANYSSDLLAYPDFFERILEYHRDGVGFWKWHGVDHPFLLPEYPLPRTGGGVPYHRRFAGMGLSPEFADAVAFAELLNVPTTGRTEQKVFWKLFDPAYAAGLESVLTDGRRRLVILSGSVIRTMRDAGRRVGVFSWLPEATEFGVFHEIGETRFARFKHFSSAISHAELRIMGDQIVEFCGADRGSS
;
A
#
# COMPACT_ATOMS: atom_id res chain seq x y z
N MET A 1 10.11 -24.80 1.16
CA MET A 1 8.64 -24.83 1.13
C MET A 1 8.21 -24.44 -0.28
N PRO A 2 7.19 -25.09 -0.88
CA PRO A 2 6.68 -24.66 -2.18
C PRO A 2 6.24 -23.20 -2.07
N MET A 3 6.65 -22.36 -3.02
CA MET A 3 6.10 -21.00 -3.10
C MET A 3 4.64 -21.09 -3.51
N ASP A 4 3.79 -20.32 -2.85
CA ASP A 4 2.40 -20.14 -3.30
C ASP A 4 2.35 -19.76 -4.79
N GLU A 5 1.44 -20.39 -5.53
CA GLU A 5 1.09 -19.92 -6.87
C GLU A 5 0.44 -18.54 -6.78
N TYR A 6 0.66 -17.72 -7.80
CA TYR A 6 0.07 -16.38 -7.85
C TYR A 6 -1.42 -16.46 -8.18
N GLY A 7 -2.26 -15.93 -7.30
CA GLY A 7 -3.71 -15.98 -7.45
C GLY A 7 -4.42 -15.32 -6.29
N ILE A 8 -5.75 -15.42 -6.28
CA ILE A 8 -6.58 -14.91 -5.19
C ILE A 8 -6.32 -15.74 -3.92
N HIS A 9 -6.14 -15.07 -2.79
CA HIS A 9 -5.96 -15.71 -1.50
C HIS A 9 -7.15 -16.62 -1.13
N PRO A 10 -6.92 -17.84 -0.59
CA PRO A 10 -7.98 -18.83 -0.39
C PRO A 10 -8.99 -18.48 0.72
N SER A 11 -8.59 -17.72 1.76
CA SER A 11 -9.51 -17.33 2.85
C SER A 11 -10.73 -16.54 2.34
N ALA A 12 -11.92 -16.97 2.78
CA ALA A 12 -13.16 -16.27 2.48
C ALA A 12 -13.25 -14.95 3.26
N GLU A 13 -12.81 -14.96 4.52
CA GLU A 13 -12.79 -13.81 5.42
C GLU A 13 -11.91 -12.69 4.86
N LEU A 14 -10.69 -13.02 4.42
CA LEU A 14 -9.80 -12.04 3.82
C LEU A 14 -10.34 -11.52 2.48
N ARG A 15 -10.95 -12.37 1.66
CA ARG A 15 -11.60 -11.91 0.42
C ARG A 15 -12.78 -10.98 0.69
N ALA A 16 -13.55 -11.23 1.74
CA ALA A 16 -14.68 -10.38 2.11
C ALA A 16 -14.22 -8.96 2.52
N LEU A 17 -13.06 -8.82 3.14
CA LEU A 17 -12.46 -7.52 3.51
C LEU A 17 -12.08 -6.66 2.30
N PHE A 18 -11.83 -7.27 1.14
CA PHE A 18 -11.42 -6.57 -0.09
C PHE A 18 -12.58 -6.40 -1.09
N ALA A 19 -13.79 -6.84 -0.74
CA ALA A 19 -14.93 -6.78 -1.65
C ALA A 19 -15.23 -5.32 -2.07
N PRO A 20 -15.74 -5.04 -3.30
CA PRO A 20 -15.87 -3.70 -3.86
C PRO A 20 -16.63 -2.64 -3.02
N HIS A 21 -17.44 -3.06 -2.05
CA HIS A 21 -18.19 -2.17 -1.15
C HIS A 21 -17.46 -1.87 0.17
N ALA A 22 -16.36 -2.57 0.44
CA ALA A 22 -15.45 -2.33 1.53
C ALA A 22 -14.10 -2.02 0.87
N VAL A 23 -13.82 -0.75 0.57
CA VAL A 23 -12.47 -0.38 0.12
C VAL A 23 -11.51 -0.89 1.20
N PRO A 24 -10.63 -1.87 0.91
CA PRO A 24 -9.81 -2.49 1.94
C PRO A 24 -8.85 -1.42 2.44
N THR A 25 -9.07 -0.98 3.68
CA THR A 25 -8.23 0.05 4.29
C THR A 25 -7.10 -0.64 5.03
N GLN A 26 -5.90 -0.55 4.47
CA GLN A 26 -4.67 -0.87 5.18
C GLN A 26 -4.13 0.45 5.77
N GLY A 27 -4.23 0.61 7.09
CA GLY A 27 -3.99 1.90 7.75
C GLY A 27 -5.24 2.81 7.73
N GLN A 28 -5.06 4.09 7.41
CA GLN A 28 -6.17 5.04 7.23
C GLN A 28 -6.97 4.74 5.95
N SER A 29 -8.23 5.20 5.91
CA SER A 29 -9.02 5.26 4.69
C SER A 29 -8.44 6.22 3.64
N ILE A 30 -8.41 5.80 2.37
CA ILE A 30 -7.73 6.55 1.29
C ILE A 30 -8.35 7.94 1.04
N ASP A 31 -9.64 8.11 1.32
CA ASP A 31 -10.36 9.38 1.17
C ASP A 31 -9.94 10.40 2.23
N ARG A 32 -9.49 9.93 3.41
CA ARG A 32 -9.05 10.75 4.54
C ARG A 32 -7.53 10.85 4.67
N ALA A 33 -6.78 9.95 4.05
CA ALA A 33 -5.33 9.92 4.14
C ALA A 33 -4.68 11.10 3.42
N ILE A 34 -3.64 11.65 4.06
CA ILE A 34 -2.77 12.70 3.51
C ILE A 34 -1.62 12.06 2.73
N VAL A 35 -1.19 10.85 3.13
CA VAL A 35 -0.11 10.12 2.48
C VAL A 35 -0.64 8.75 2.06
N ILE A 36 -0.50 8.41 0.78
CA ILE A 36 -0.97 7.16 0.22
C ILE A 36 0.21 6.41 -0.39
N PHE A 37 0.47 5.20 0.11
CA PHE A 37 1.37 4.25 -0.54
C PHE A 37 0.55 3.36 -1.45
N LEU A 38 0.79 3.44 -2.76
CA LEU A 38 0.11 2.59 -3.73
C LEU A 38 1.00 1.42 -4.14
N GLY A 39 0.54 0.20 -3.87
CA GLY A 39 1.15 -1.05 -4.33
C GLY A 39 0.39 -1.67 -5.50
N LEU A 40 0.82 -2.88 -5.89
CA LEU A 40 0.15 -3.65 -6.94
C LEU A 40 -1.02 -4.46 -6.38
N ASP A 41 -0.78 -5.15 -5.27
CA ASP A 41 -1.68 -6.11 -4.67
C ASP A 41 -1.30 -6.42 -3.22
N ALA A 42 -2.31 -6.63 -2.37
CA ALA A 42 -2.13 -7.01 -0.98
C ALA A 42 -1.81 -8.50 -0.89
N ASN A 43 -0.52 -8.82 -0.75
CA ASN A 43 -0.04 -10.18 -0.78
C ASN A 43 0.11 -10.79 0.62
N TYR A 44 -0.63 -11.87 0.87
CA TYR A 44 -0.60 -12.65 2.10
C TYR A 44 -0.20 -14.09 1.77
N SER A 45 0.64 -14.71 2.60
CA SER A 45 0.97 -16.12 2.42
C SER A 45 -0.21 -17.00 2.84
N SER A 46 -0.52 -18.01 2.03
CA SER A 46 -1.61 -18.96 2.34
C SER A 46 -1.33 -19.78 3.61
N ASP A 47 -0.04 -19.95 3.95
CA ASP A 47 0.43 -20.61 5.18
C ASP A 47 -0.09 -19.94 6.46
N LEU A 48 -0.49 -18.66 6.41
CA LEU A 48 -1.07 -17.97 7.57
C LEU A 48 -2.36 -18.64 8.08
N LEU A 49 -3.06 -19.39 7.23
CA LEU A 49 -4.27 -20.12 7.63
C LEU A 49 -3.99 -21.28 8.59
N ALA A 50 -2.74 -21.73 8.69
CA ALA A 50 -2.34 -22.70 9.71
C ALA A 50 -2.18 -22.06 11.11
N TYR A 51 -2.29 -20.73 11.23
CA TYR A 51 -2.06 -19.97 12.45
C TYR A 51 -3.26 -19.05 12.77
N PRO A 52 -4.41 -19.60 13.19
CA PRO A 52 -5.65 -18.84 13.37
C PRO A 52 -5.50 -17.66 14.34
N ASP A 53 -4.77 -17.82 15.45
CA ASP A 53 -4.54 -16.74 16.42
C ASP A 53 -3.80 -15.55 15.80
N PHE A 54 -2.84 -15.82 14.91
CA PHE A 54 -2.15 -14.76 14.19
C PHE A 54 -3.00 -14.21 13.04
N PHE A 55 -3.77 -15.06 12.37
CA PHE A 55 -4.70 -14.63 11.33
C PHE A 55 -5.73 -13.63 11.86
N GLU A 56 -6.19 -13.76 13.10
CA GLU A 56 -7.02 -12.74 13.76
C GLU A 56 -6.32 -11.37 13.88
N ARG A 57 -4.99 -11.30 13.99
CA ARG A 57 -4.25 -10.03 13.93
C ARG A 57 -4.33 -9.36 12.56
N ILE A 58 -4.39 -10.14 11.49
CA ILE A 58 -4.62 -9.64 10.14
C ILE A 58 -6.03 -9.08 10.03
N LEU A 59 -7.02 -9.78 10.56
CA LEU A 59 -8.40 -9.30 10.57
C LEU A 59 -8.57 -8.05 11.45
N GLU A 60 -7.96 -8.01 12.64
CA GLU A 60 -7.89 -6.84 13.52
C GLU A 60 -7.35 -5.61 12.77
N TYR A 61 -6.23 -5.77 12.08
CA TYR A 61 -5.61 -4.72 11.28
C TYR A 61 -6.53 -4.17 10.17
N HIS A 62 -7.27 -5.03 9.47
CA HIS A 62 -8.21 -4.57 8.45
C HIS A 62 -9.50 -3.95 9.03
N ARG A 63 -9.89 -4.31 10.25
CA ARG A 63 -11.04 -3.70 10.93
C ARG A 63 -10.74 -2.26 11.36
N ASP A 64 -9.54 -2.00 11.86
CA ASP A 64 -9.08 -0.66 12.26
C ASP A 64 -7.54 -0.55 12.17
N GLY A 65 -7.03 -0.23 10.98
CA GLY A 65 -5.59 -0.13 10.75
C GLY A 65 -4.93 1.01 11.54
N VAL A 66 -5.67 2.10 11.78
CA VAL A 66 -5.21 3.24 12.57
C VAL A 66 -5.08 2.86 14.04
N GLY A 67 -6.13 2.27 14.61
CA GLY A 67 -6.14 1.78 15.99
C GLY A 67 -5.10 0.68 16.20
N PHE A 68 -4.95 -0.23 15.23
CA PHE A 68 -3.92 -1.27 15.24
C PHE A 68 -2.52 -0.65 15.38
N TRP A 69 -2.17 0.31 14.52
CA TRP A 69 -0.84 0.92 14.56
C TRP A 69 -0.60 1.68 15.87
N LYS A 70 -1.59 2.45 16.35
CA LYS A 70 -1.53 3.15 17.64
C LYS A 70 -1.33 2.19 18.81
N TRP A 71 -2.02 1.05 18.80
CA TRP A 71 -1.97 0.08 19.90
C TRP A 71 -0.69 -0.74 19.91
N HIS A 72 -0.28 -1.29 18.76
CA HIS A 72 0.85 -2.21 18.66
C HIS A 72 2.19 -1.52 18.38
N GLY A 73 2.19 -0.23 18.04
CA GLY A 73 3.40 0.53 17.75
C GLY A 73 4.04 0.22 16.39
N VAL A 74 3.42 -0.64 15.57
CA VAL A 74 3.88 -1.04 14.23
C VAL A 74 2.76 -0.94 13.21
N ASP A 75 3.10 -0.61 11.95
CA ASP A 75 2.13 -0.33 10.89
C ASP A 75 1.41 -1.56 10.34
N HIS A 76 1.96 -2.76 10.56
CA HIS A 76 1.42 -3.99 9.99
C HIS A 76 1.66 -5.21 10.90
N PRO A 77 0.71 -6.17 10.97
CA PRO A 77 0.85 -7.39 11.78
C PRO A 77 2.12 -8.21 11.54
N PHE A 78 2.67 -8.15 10.33
CA PHE A 78 3.92 -8.82 9.95
C PHE A 78 5.13 -8.40 10.81
N LEU A 79 5.03 -7.26 11.50
CA LEU A 79 6.07 -6.77 12.40
C LEU A 79 5.89 -7.20 13.85
N LEU A 80 4.74 -7.79 14.22
CA LEU A 80 4.52 -8.29 15.57
C LEU A 80 5.54 -9.38 15.96
N PRO A 81 5.94 -9.48 17.25
CA PRO A 81 6.85 -10.52 17.73
C PRO A 81 6.34 -11.94 17.43
N GLU A 82 5.04 -12.17 17.55
CA GLU A 82 4.37 -13.47 17.35
C GLU A 82 4.14 -13.87 15.88
N TYR A 83 4.63 -13.10 14.89
CA TYR A 83 4.51 -13.47 13.48
C TYR A 83 5.08 -14.87 13.20
N PRO A 84 4.29 -15.84 12.69
CA PRO A 84 4.66 -17.25 12.71
C PRO A 84 5.55 -17.70 11.54
N LEU A 85 5.63 -16.91 10.46
CA LEU A 85 6.35 -17.28 9.25
C LEU A 85 7.77 -16.69 9.21
N PRO A 86 8.66 -17.19 8.32
CA PRO A 86 10.02 -16.65 8.19
C PRO A 86 10.03 -15.14 7.92
N ARG A 87 10.78 -14.41 8.75
CA ARG A 87 10.86 -12.94 8.67
C ARG A 87 11.73 -12.41 7.54
N THR A 88 12.31 -13.29 6.73
CA THR A 88 13.19 -12.97 5.60
C THR A 88 12.46 -12.93 4.26
N GLY A 89 11.18 -13.33 4.21
CA GLY A 89 10.37 -13.39 2.98
C GLY A 89 9.01 -12.72 3.12
N GLY A 90 8.22 -12.76 2.05
CA GLY A 90 6.88 -12.17 1.98
C GLY A 90 6.88 -10.66 2.18
N GLY A 91 5.85 -10.14 2.86
CA GLY A 91 5.73 -8.71 3.17
C GLY A 91 6.62 -8.21 4.31
N VAL A 92 7.24 -9.08 5.12
CA VAL A 92 8.05 -8.65 6.28
C VAL A 92 9.20 -7.71 5.88
N PRO A 93 10.00 -7.98 4.84
CA PRO A 93 11.04 -7.06 4.40
C PRO A 93 10.50 -5.70 3.93
N TYR A 94 9.31 -5.66 3.33
CA TYR A 94 8.66 -4.41 2.92
C TYR A 94 8.36 -3.56 4.15
N HIS A 95 7.61 -4.10 5.11
CA HIS A 95 7.18 -3.35 6.30
C HIS A 95 8.37 -3.00 7.22
N ARG A 96 9.42 -3.82 7.28
CA ARG A 96 10.65 -3.45 7.99
C ARG A 96 11.31 -2.22 7.40
N ARG A 97 11.33 -2.09 6.07
CA ARG A 97 11.88 -0.89 5.42
C ARG A 97 10.94 0.30 5.58
N PHE A 98 9.63 0.08 5.55
CA PHE A 98 8.65 1.13 5.88
C PHE A 98 8.88 1.67 7.29
N ALA A 99 8.94 0.80 8.31
CA ALA A 99 9.26 1.17 9.68
C ALA A 99 10.63 1.86 9.80
N GLY A 100 11.60 1.47 8.96
CA GLY A 100 12.91 2.10 8.85
C GLY A 100 12.89 3.57 8.39
N MET A 101 11.79 4.06 7.82
CA MET A 101 11.60 5.51 7.57
C MET A 101 11.43 6.30 8.86
N GLY A 102 11.08 5.63 9.97
CA GLY A 102 10.91 6.25 11.28
C GLY A 102 9.59 6.98 11.47
N LEU A 103 8.56 6.62 10.70
CA LEU A 103 7.19 7.06 10.96
C LEU A 103 6.68 6.33 12.22
N SER A 104 6.26 7.10 13.21
CA SER A 104 5.68 6.60 14.45
C SER A 104 4.15 6.47 14.33
N PRO A 105 3.47 5.86 15.32
CA PRO A 105 2.01 5.79 15.32
C PRO A 105 1.29 7.16 15.33
N GLU A 106 2.00 8.26 15.56
CA GLU A 106 1.46 9.62 15.42
C GLU A 106 1.02 9.93 13.98
N PHE A 107 1.55 9.20 12.99
CA PHE A 107 1.18 9.33 11.58
C PHE A 107 0.08 8.36 11.16
N ALA A 108 -0.44 7.51 12.06
CA ALA A 108 -1.43 6.50 11.72
C ALA A 108 -2.72 7.12 11.13
N ASP A 109 -3.12 8.30 11.60
CA ASP A 109 -4.30 8.99 11.05
C ASP A 109 -4.08 9.57 9.64
N ALA A 110 -2.82 9.71 9.21
CA ALA A 110 -2.45 10.40 7.97
C ALA A 110 -2.05 9.46 6.84
N VAL A 111 -1.70 8.20 7.14
CA VAL A 111 -1.10 7.26 6.18
C VAL A 111 -2.05 6.13 5.83
N ALA A 112 -2.22 5.89 4.54
CA ALA A 112 -2.92 4.73 3.98
C ALA A 112 -2.02 3.93 3.05
N PHE A 113 -2.31 2.63 2.96
CA PHE A 113 -1.83 1.75 1.91
C PHE A 113 -3.02 1.33 1.06
N ALA A 114 -2.84 1.40 -0.26
CA ALA A 114 -3.82 1.04 -1.24
C ALA A 114 -3.16 0.18 -2.32
N GLU A 115 -3.97 -0.60 -3.03
CA GLU A 115 -3.48 -1.55 -4.02
C GLU A 115 -4.25 -1.37 -5.34
N LEU A 116 -3.59 -1.65 -6.47
CA LEU A 116 -4.25 -1.63 -7.78
C LEU A 116 -5.27 -2.77 -7.96
N LEU A 117 -5.15 -3.86 -7.19
CA LEU A 117 -6.15 -4.92 -7.11
C LEU A 117 -7.03 -4.75 -5.86
N ASN A 118 -8.34 -4.94 -6.04
CA ASN A 118 -9.32 -5.09 -4.96
C ASN A 118 -9.49 -6.54 -4.52
N VAL A 119 -8.44 -7.34 -4.59
CA VAL A 119 -8.44 -8.73 -4.11
C VAL A 119 -7.13 -9.04 -3.40
N PRO A 120 -7.16 -9.78 -2.28
CA PRO A 120 -5.95 -10.25 -1.64
C PRO A 120 -5.34 -11.36 -2.48
N THR A 121 -4.02 -11.39 -2.59
CA THR A 121 -3.30 -12.37 -3.41
C THR A 121 -2.33 -13.22 -2.59
N THR A 122 -1.90 -14.33 -3.17
CA THR A 122 -0.79 -15.17 -2.70
C THR A 122 0.34 -15.17 -3.72
N GLY A 123 1.54 -15.60 -3.34
CA GLY A 123 2.63 -15.84 -4.29
C GLY A 123 3.23 -14.58 -4.91
N ARG A 124 4.19 -14.74 -5.82
CA ARG A 124 4.83 -13.60 -6.49
C ARG A 124 3.99 -13.12 -7.68
N THR A 125 3.73 -11.82 -7.78
CA THR A 125 2.96 -11.21 -8.88
C THR A 125 3.34 -11.75 -10.26
N GLU A 126 2.38 -12.40 -10.92
CA GLU A 126 2.46 -12.86 -12.30
C GLU A 126 1.57 -12.00 -13.19
N GLN A 127 2.16 -11.34 -14.19
CA GLN A 127 1.47 -10.33 -15.00
C GLN A 127 0.21 -10.85 -15.70
N LYS A 128 0.22 -12.07 -16.22
CA LYS A 128 -0.93 -12.64 -16.93
C LYS A 128 -2.14 -12.81 -16.00
N VAL A 129 -1.90 -13.30 -14.79
CA VAL A 129 -2.95 -13.49 -13.78
C VAL A 129 -3.37 -12.15 -13.19
N PHE A 130 -2.43 -11.24 -12.92
CA PHE A 130 -2.72 -9.88 -12.45
C PHE A 130 -3.79 -9.20 -13.34
N TRP A 131 -3.60 -9.21 -14.66
CA TRP A 131 -4.56 -8.59 -15.59
C TRP A 131 -5.90 -9.32 -15.70
N LYS A 132 -5.99 -10.59 -15.28
CA LYS A 132 -7.29 -11.28 -15.14
C LYS A 132 -8.04 -10.88 -13.88
N LEU A 133 -7.31 -10.48 -12.84
CA LEU A 133 -7.85 -10.02 -11.57
C LEU A 133 -8.13 -8.52 -11.53
N PHE A 134 -7.55 -7.76 -12.48
CA PHE A 134 -7.70 -6.31 -12.55
C PHE A 134 -9.15 -5.91 -12.84
N ASP A 135 -9.72 -5.08 -11.97
CA ASP A 135 -11.07 -4.56 -12.07
C ASP A 135 -11.02 -3.08 -12.53
N PRO A 136 -11.45 -2.77 -13.76
CA PRO A 136 -11.45 -1.40 -14.28
C PRO A 136 -12.35 -0.43 -13.50
N ALA A 137 -13.46 -0.91 -12.94
CA ALA A 137 -14.39 -0.06 -12.19
C ALA A 137 -13.78 0.35 -10.84
N TYR A 138 -13.14 -0.59 -10.15
CA TYR A 138 -12.35 -0.29 -8.96
C TYR A 138 -11.21 0.69 -9.27
N ALA A 139 -10.45 0.44 -10.34
CA ALA A 139 -9.35 1.31 -10.74
C ALA A 139 -9.80 2.75 -11.06
N ALA A 140 -10.95 2.92 -11.71
CA ALA A 140 -11.55 4.23 -11.94
C ALA A 140 -11.99 4.92 -10.63
N GLY A 141 -12.49 4.17 -9.66
CA GLY A 141 -12.79 4.69 -8.31
C GLY A 141 -11.52 5.16 -7.59
N LEU A 142 -10.46 4.36 -7.65
CA LEU A 142 -9.15 4.73 -7.12
C LEU A 142 -8.60 6.00 -7.80
N GLU A 143 -8.65 6.07 -9.13
CA GLU A 143 -8.30 7.27 -9.88
C GLU A 143 -9.04 8.50 -9.38
N SER A 144 -10.36 8.41 -9.22
CA SER A 144 -11.16 9.53 -8.73
C SER A 144 -10.71 10.05 -7.37
N VAL A 145 -10.26 9.18 -6.46
CA VAL A 145 -9.72 9.59 -5.16
C VAL A 145 -8.35 10.24 -5.32
N LEU A 146 -7.49 9.67 -6.17
CA LEU A 146 -6.14 10.18 -6.39
C LEU A 146 -6.13 11.53 -7.12
N THR A 147 -7.16 11.86 -7.90
CA THR A 147 -7.21 13.07 -8.71
C THR A 147 -8.27 14.08 -8.27
N ASP A 148 -8.82 13.95 -7.05
CA ASP A 148 -9.85 14.89 -6.54
C ASP A 148 -9.30 16.30 -6.22
N GLY A 149 -7.99 16.49 -6.34
CA GLY A 149 -7.29 17.76 -6.14
C GLY A 149 -6.99 18.12 -4.68
N ARG A 150 -7.38 17.30 -3.69
CA ARG A 150 -7.06 17.55 -2.28
C ARG A 150 -5.57 17.38 -2.01
N ARG A 151 -5.14 17.94 -0.89
CA ARG A 151 -3.77 17.83 -0.39
C ARG A 151 -3.40 16.38 -0.07
N ARG A 152 -2.59 15.75 -0.92
CA ARG A 152 -2.09 14.39 -0.71
C ARG A 152 -0.67 14.20 -1.23
N LEU A 153 0.06 13.27 -0.64
CA LEU A 153 1.31 12.75 -1.17
C LEU A 153 1.12 11.28 -1.54
N VAL A 154 1.08 11.00 -2.83
CA VAL A 154 0.91 9.64 -3.37
C VAL A 154 2.27 9.09 -3.75
N ILE A 155 2.69 8.05 -3.05
CA ILE A 155 4.00 7.42 -3.22
C ILE A 155 3.86 6.17 -4.07
N LEU A 156 4.57 6.17 -5.21
CA LEU A 156 4.53 5.12 -6.21
C LEU A 156 5.91 4.50 -6.40
N SER A 157 5.93 3.19 -6.63
CA SER A 157 7.12 2.51 -7.13
C SER A 157 7.15 2.52 -8.67
N GLY A 158 8.33 2.31 -9.26
CA GLY A 158 8.46 2.21 -10.71
C GLY A 158 7.63 1.08 -11.35
N SER A 159 7.38 -0.03 -10.63
CA SER A 159 6.50 -1.10 -11.11
C SER A 159 5.03 -0.70 -11.10
N VAL A 160 4.59 0.03 -10.08
CA VAL A 160 3.22 0.55 -9.98
C VAL A 160 2.96 1.57 -11.08
N ILE A 161 3.87 2.53 -11.29
CA ILE A 161 3.78 3.51 -12.39
C ILE A 161 3.63 2.83 -13.75
N ARG A 162 4.47 1.83 -14.06
CA ARG A 162 4.37 1.09 -15.32
C ARG A 162 3.01 0.40 -15.45
N THR A 163 2.54 -0.24 -14.39
CA THR A 163 1.25 -0.94 -14.37
C THR A 163 0.07 0.02 -14.55
N MET A 164 0.10 1.20 -13.92
CA MET A 164 -0.91 2.24 -14.11
C MET A 164 -0.94 2.73 -15.56
N ARG A 165 0.22 2.96 -16.19
CA ARG A 165 0.28 3.33 -17.62
C ARG A 165 -0.27 2.23 -18.53
N ASP A 166 0.04 0.97 -18.22
CA ASP A 166 -0.49 -0.17 -18.94
C ASP A 166 -2.02 -0.24 -18.81
N ALA A 167 -2.57 0.03 -17.62
CA ALA A 167 -4.01 0.12 -17.39
C ALA A 167 -4.63 1.24 -18.23
N GLY A 168 -4.00 2.41 -18.32
CA GLY A 168 -4.46 3.50 -19.19
C GLY A 168 -4.53 3.14 -20.66
N ARG A 169 -3.55 2.39 -21.16
CA ARG A 169 -3.58 1.90 -22.55
C ARG A 169 -4.62 0.80 -22.77
N ARG A 170 -4.89 -0.04 -21.77
CA ARG A 170 -5.78 -1.20 -21.88
C ARG A 170 -7.26 -0.85 -21.70
N VAL A 171 -7.57 -0.02 -20.70
CA VAL A 171 -8.94 0.25 -20.25
C VAL A 171 -9.23 1.72 -19.96
N GLY A 172 -8.28 2.64 -20.22
CA GLY A 172 -8.53 4.08 -20.18
C GLY A 172 -8.48 4.75 -18.80
N VAL A 173 -7.98 4.06 -17.76
CA VAL A 173 -7.77 4.64 -16.42
C VAL A 173 -6.33 5.14 -16.23
N PHE A 174 -6.13 6.14 -15.39
CA PHE A 174 -4.85 6.79 -15.13
C PHE A 174 -4.22 7.45 -16.37
N SER A 175 -5.03 7.88 -17.33
CA SER A 175 -4.56 8.54 -18.56
C SER A 175 -3.86 9.89 -18.30
N TRP A 176 -4.04 10.48 -17.12
CA TRP A 176 -3.34 11.69 -16.68
C TRP A 176 -1.87 11.46 -16.33
N LEU A 177 -1.44 10.20 -16.10
CA LEU A 177 -0.10 9.89 -15.64
C LEU A 177 0.94 10.19 -16.75
N PRO A 178 1.95 11.05 -16.52
CA PRO A 178 2.90 11.43 -17.55
C PRO A 178 3.77 10.26 -18.02
N GLU A 179 4.32 10.33 -19.23
CA GLU A 179 5.18 9.30 -19.82
C GLU A 179 6.58 9.23 -19.19
N ALA A 180 7.11 10.38 -18.77
CA ALA A 180 8.39 10.49 -18.07
C ALA A 180 8.14 10.68 -16.57
N THR A 181 8.93 10.00 -15.74
CA THR A 181 8.89 10.09 -14.27
C THR A 181 10.30 10.10 -13.72
N GLU A 182 10.65 11.12 -12.96
CA GLU A 182 11.89 11.20 -12.18
C GLU A 182 11.69 10.68 -10.75
N PHE A 183 12.77 10.57 -9.98
CA PHE A 183 12.67 10.27 -8.55
C PHE A 183 12.26 11.52 -7.77
N GLY A 184 11.45 11.34 -6.73
CA GLY A 184 10.80 12.45 -6.03
C GLY A 184 9.45 12.80 -6.66
N VAL A 185 8.94 13.99 -6.36
CA VAL A 185 7.68 14.49 -6.93
C VAL A 185 7.88 14.71 -8.42
N PHE A 186 7.06 14.05 -9.25
CA PHE A 186 7.16 14.11 -10.70
C PHE A 186 5.88 14.62 -11.38
N HIS A 187 4.78 14.73 -10.63
CA HIS A 187 3.50 15.20 -11.15
C HIS A 187 2.63 15.76 -10.01
N GLU A 188 1.78 16.73 -10.35
CA GLU A 188 0.83 17.33 -9.41
C GLU A 188 -0.53 17.51 -10.09
N ILE A 189 -1.60 17.27 -9.33
CA ILE A 189 -2.99 17.54 -9.73
C ILE A 189 -3.66 18.24 -8.56
N GLY A 190 -3.98 19.52 -8.72
CA GLY A 190 -4.39 20.36 -7.59
C GLY A 190 -3.30 20.35 -6.52
N GLU A 191 -3.66 19.99 -5.28
CA GLU A 191 -2.70 19.84 -4.17
C GLU A 191 -2.21 18.38 -3.98
N THR A 192 -2.61 17.45 -4.85
CA THR A 192 -2.08 16.09 -4.83
C THR A 192 -0.73 16.05 -5.53
N ARG A 193 0.29 15.59 -4.81
CA ARG A 193 1.65 15.35 -5.31
C ARG A 193 1.88 13.86 -5.54
N PHE A 194 2.32 13.48 -6.73
CA PHE A 194 2.73 12.12 -7.05
C PHE A 194 4.25 12.02 -7.01
N ALA A 195 4.75 11.18 -6.11
CA ALA A 195 6.17 10.96 -5.89
C ALA A 195 6.57 9.54 -6.27
N ARG A 196 7.68 9.42 -7.00
CA ARG A 196 8.28 8.13 -7.33
C ARG A 196 9.43 7.85 -6.37
N PHE A 197 9.31 6.78 -5.60
CA PHE A 197 10.38 6.27 -4.75
C PHE A 197 10.88 4.90 -5.22
N LYS A 198 12.06 4.51 -4.71
CA LYS A 198 12.55 3.14 -4.88
C LYS A 198 11.58 2.19 -4.18
N HIS A 199 11.32 1.04 -4.78
CA HIS A 199 10.45 0.03 -4.17
C HIS A 199 11.08 -0.48 -2.88
N PHE A 200 10.31 -0.62 -1.79
CA PHE A 200 10.78 -1.11 -0.49
C PHE A 200 11.23 -2.58 -0.46
N SER A 201 11.34 -3.25 -1.60
CA SER A 201 12.00 -4.57 -1.72
C SER A 201 13.39 -4.47 -2.36
N SER A 202 13.76 -3.30 -2.87
CA SER A 202 15.08 -3.04 -3.47
C SER A 202 16.14 -2.73 -2.39
N ALA A 203 17.40 -2.69 -2.79
CA ALA A 203 18.49 -2.19 -1.95
C ALA A 203 18.30 -0.67 -1.74
N ILE A 204 17.73 -0.31 -0.59
CA ILE A 204 17.59 1.07 -0.11
C ILE A 204 18.40 1.17 1.18
N SER A 205 19.27 2.15 1.27
CA SER A 205 20.04 2.41 2.49
C SER A 205 19.14 2.98 3.58
N HIS A 206 19.55 2.80 4.84
CA HIS A 206 18.83 3.40 5.96
C HIS A 206 18.76 4.93 5.87
N ALA A 207 19.80 5.59 5.34
CA ALA A 207 19.82 7.03 5.11
C ALA A 207 18.76 7.47 4.09
N GLU A 208 18.61 6.75 2.98
CA GLU A 208 17.56 7.02 1.98
C GLU A 208 16.15 6.85 2.58
N LEU A 209 15.93 5.81 3.39
CA LEU A 209 14.65 5.62 4.10
C LEU A 209 14.34 6.79 5.04
N ARG A 210 15.35 7.27 5.77
CA ARG A 210 15.19 8.43 6.67
C ARG A 210 14.83 9.71 5.91
N ILE A 211 15.48 9.98 4.77
CA ILE A 211 15.13 11.13 3.91
C ILE A 211 13.67 11.04 3.45
N MET A 212 13.22 9.85 3.02
CA MET A 212 11.82 9.63 2.64
C MET A 212 10.86 9.88 3.81
N GLY A 213 11.21 9.39 5.01
CA GLY A 213 10.45 9.64 6.22
C GLY A 213 10.35 11.13 6.56
N ASP A 214 11.46 11.85 6.52
CA ASP A 214 11.50 13.28 6.85
C ASP A 214 10.66 14.11 5.85
N GLN A 215 10.66 13.75 4.56
CA GLN A 215 9.77 14.36 3.55
C GLN A 215 8.29 14.14 3.85
N ILE A 216 7.93 12.95 4.33
CA ILE A 216 6.56 12.65 4.75
C ILE A 216 6.18 13.46 6.00
N VAL A 217 7.09 13.54 6.97
CA VAL A 217 6.89 14.35 8.19
C VAL A 217 6.66 15.82 7.83
N GLU A 218 7.49 16.38 6.96
CA GLU A 218 7.35 17.75 6.47
C GLU A 218 6.01 17.96 5.77
N PHE A 219 5.63 17.03 4.89
CA PHE A 219 4.35 17.09 4.19
C PHE A 219 3.18 17.02 5.19
N CYS A 220 3.21 16.15 6.20
CA CYS A 220 2.17 16.10 7.23
C CYS A 220 2.18 17.35 8.15
N GLY A 221 3.35 17.94 8.40
CA GLY A 221 3.55 19.05 9.33
C GLY A 221 3.15 20.42 8.79
N ALA A 222 3.14 20.62 7.46
CA ALA A 222 2.77 21.89 6.85
C ALA A 222 1.32 22.35 7.17
N ASP A 223 0.44 21.46 7.68
CA ASP A 223 -0.91 21.80 8.15
C ASP A 223 -0.95 22.34 9.60
N ARG A 224 0.13 22.23 10.38
CA ARG A 224 0.15 22.73 11.78
C ARG A 224 0.53 24.21 11.90
N GLY A 225 0.74 24.91 10.78
CA GLY A 225 1.20 26.31 10.72
C GLY A 225 0.18 27.31 10.18
N SER A 226 -1.10 26.94 10.05
CA SER A 226 -2.15 27.82 9.54
C SER A 226 -3.42 27.65 10.36
N SER A 227 -3.38 28.11 11.60
CA SER A 227 -4.54 28.31 12.47
C SER A 227 -4.51 29.72 13.04
#